data_AF-A0A0K1Q700-F1
#
_entry.id   AF-A0A0K1Q700-F1
#
_cell.length_a   1.000
_cell.length_b   1.000
_cell.length_c   1.000
_cell.angle_alpha   90.00
_cell.angle_beta   90.00
_cell.angle_gamma   90.00
#
_symmetry.space_group_name_H-M   'P 1'
#
loop_
_entity.id
_entity.type
_entity.pdbx_description
1 polymer ?
#
loop_
_entity_poly.entity_id
_entity_poly.type
_entity_poly.pdbx_seq_one_letter_code
_entity_poly.pdbx_strand_id
1 'polypeptide(L)'
;MGSGMPIEVQQKAISYMAAMRAPHPDDANADPTYAGELANKLKPIVLSIDNGADKARLNRVEVVASGRQIDLLMAGGCDDKTPTRAVVQRAGVPFAQLVSHGVLVVRCNDARIQCLQSTRDPDDVLCTTAPRHK
;
A
#
# COMPACT_ATOMS: atom_id res chain seq x y z
N MET A 1 -2.77 22.59 18.84
CA MET A 1 -3.93 22.77 17.95
C MET A 1 -3.68 21.96 16.69
N GLY A 2 -4.61 21.09 16.31
CA GLY A 2 -4.39 20.07 15.30
C GLY A 2 -4.47 20.64 13.89
N SER A 3 -3.32 20.79 13.23
CA SER A 3 -3.26 21.02 11.79
C SER A 3 -3.57 19.71 11.07
N GLY A 4 -4.84 19.32 11.03
CA GLY A 4 -5.31 18.41 10.00
C GLY A 4 -5.13 19.11 8.66
N MET A 5 -4.60 18.42 7.65
CA MET A 5 -4.50 18.97 6.29
C MET A 5 -5.83 19.63 5.90
N PRO A 6 -5.83 20.77 5.20
CA PRO A 6 -7.06 21.38 4.70
C PRO A 6 -7.92 20.35 3.96
N ILE A 7 -9.23 20.39 4.14
CA ILE A 7 -10.16 19.38 3.60
C ILE A 7 -9.97 19.21 2.08
N GLU A 8 -9.74 20.31 1.36
CA GLU A 8 -9.47 20.28 -0.08
C GLU A 8 -8.20 19.49 -0.44
N VAL A 9 -7.15 19.58 0.39
CA VAL A 9 -5.91 18.82 0.20
C VAL A 9 -6.15 17.35 0.48
N GLN A 10 -6.96 17.02 1.50
CA GLN A 10 -7.36 15.64 1.77
C GLN A 10 -8.20 15.05 0.63
N GLN A 11 -9.15 15.81 0.08
CA GLN A 11 -9.97 15.40 -1.06
C GLN A 11 -9.12 15.17 -2.31
N LYS A 12 -8.17 16.07 -2.61
CA LYS A 12 -7.21 15.89 -3.71
C LYS A 12 -6.38 14.63 -3.52
N ALA A 13 -5.86 14.40 -2.31
CA ALA A 13 -5.12 13.18 -2.00
C ALA A 13 -5.98 11.92 -2.20
N ILE A 14 -7.22 11.90 -1.73
CA ILE A 14 -8.15 10.76 -1.95
C ILE A 14 -8.39 10.53 -3.45
N SER A 15 -8.64 11.59 -4.21
CA SER A 15 -8.85 11.48 -5.66
C SER A 15 -7.62 10.94 -6.39
N TYR A 16 -6.42 11.35 -5.96
CA TYR A 16 -5.16 10.85 -6.50
C TYR A 16 -4.92 9.38 -6.11
N MET A 17 -5.21 9.00 -4.87
CA MET A 17 -5.14 7.60 -4.42
C MET A 17 -6.09 6.69 -5.19
N ALA A 18 -7.25 7.18 -5.61
CA ALA A 18 -8.16 6.45 -6.49
C ALA A 18 -7.58 6.34 -7.91
N ALA A 19 -7.02 7.43 -8.44
CA ALA A 19 -6.38 7.45 -9.76
C ALA A 19 -5.17 6.51 -9.86
N MET A 20 -4.36 6.38 -8.80
CA MET A 20 -3.23 5.43 -8.76
C MET A 20 -3.65 3.99 -9.02
N ARG A 21 -4.89 3.62 -8.66
CA ARG A 21 -5.47 2.28 -8.83
C ARG A 21 -6.28 2.15 -10.13
N ALA A 22 -6.54 3.25 -10.82
CA ALA A 22 -7.34 3.23 -12.03
C ALA A 22 -6.55 2.55 -13.15
N PRO A 23 -7.15 1.54 -13.82
CA PRO A 23 -6.48 0.87 -14.93
C PRO A 23 -6.35 1.81 -16.12
N HIS A 24 -5.18 1.83 -16.74
CA HIS A 24 -4.98 2.32 -18.09
C HIS A 24 -5.25 1.23 -19.13
N PRO A 25 -5.52 1.58 -20.40
CA PRO A 25 -5.77 0.60 -21.47
C PRO A 25 -4.62 -0.40 -21.70
N ASP A 26 -3.39 -0.04 -21.35
CA ASP A 26 -2.18 -0.84 -21.47
C ASP A 26 -1.84 -1.64 -20.20
N ASP A 27 -2.54 -1.41 -19.08
CA ASP A 27 -2.34 -2.18 -17.86
C ASP A 27 -2.82 -3.61 -18.03
N ALA A 28 -2.07 -4.57 -17.49
CA ALA A 28 -2.49 -5.96 -17.45
C ALA A 28 -3.82 -6.10 -16.69
N ASN A 29 -4.58 -7.15 -17.01
CA ASN A 29 -5.76 -7.51 -16.23
C ASN A 29 -5.38 -7.81 -14.77
N ALA A 30 -6.27 -7.49 -13.84
CA ALA A 30 -6.05 -7.80 -12.43
C ALA A 30 -5.98 -9.32 -12.24
N ASP A 31 -4.93 -9.79 -11.58
CA ASP A 31 -4.75 -11.19 -11.21
C ASP A 31 -4.94 -11.34 -9.68
N PRO A 32 -6.18 -11.58 -9.22
CA PRO A 32 -6.46 -11.70 -7.78
C PRO A 32 -5.80 -12.92 -7.15
N THR A 33 -5.50 -13.96 -7.93
CA THR A 33 -4.80 -15.16 -7.44
C THR A 33 -3.35 -14.80 -7.12
N TYR A 34 -2.64 -14.20 -8.08
CA TYR A 34 -1.28 -13.71 -7.85
C TYR A 34 -1.22 -12.72 -6.68
N ALA A 35 -2.14 -11.75 -6.63
CA ALA A 35 -2.18 -10.78 -5.55
C ALA A 35 -2.38 -11.46 -4.18
N GLY A 36 -3.22 -12.50 -4.12
CA GLY A 36 -3.46 -13.29 -2.91
C GLY A 36 -2.23 -14.09 -2.46
N GLU A 37 -1.51 -14.72 -3.39
CA GLU A 37 -0.26 -15.42 -3.11
C GLU A 37 0.83 -14.46 -2.63
N LEU A 38 0.97 -13.32 -3.29
CA LEU A 38 1.91 -12.27 -2.88
C LEU A 38 1.55 -11.72 -1.50
N ALA A 39 0.26 -11.48 -1.22
CA ALA A 39 -0.19 -11.06 0.10
C ALA A 39 0.19 -12.07 1.20
N ASN A 40 0.03 -13.36 0.94
CA ASN A 40 0.45 -14.41 1.88
C ASN A 40 1.97 -14.42 2.11
N LYS A 41 2.77 -14.23 1.05
CA LYS A 41 4.23 -14.09 1.15
C LYS A 41 4.64 -12.83 1.95
N LEU A 42 3.88 -11.75 1.83
CA LEU A 42 4.17 -10.49 2.49
C LEU A 42 3.82 -10.48 3.98
N LYS A 43 2.85 -11.29 4.45
CA LYS A 43 2.46 -11.37 5.88
C LYS A 43 3.65 -11.48 6.85
N PRO A 44 4.53 -12.50 6.77
CA PRO A 44 5.67 -12.60 7.68
C PRO A 44 6.70 -11.47 7.51
N ILE A 45 6.82 -10.90 6.30
CA ILE A 45 7.72 -9.78 6.03
C ILE A 45 7.22 -8.52 6.73
N VAL A 46 5.94 -8.19 6.55
CA VAL A 46 5.28 -7.04 7.19
C VAL A 46 5.40 -7.15 8.71
N LEU A 47 5.09 -8.31 9.28
CA LEU A 47 5.26 -8.55 10.72
C LEU A 47 6.71 -8.32 11.21
N SER A 48 7.71 -8.64 10.38
CA SER A 48 9.12 -8.44 10.72
C SER A 48 9.57 -6.98 10.72
N ILE A 49 8.95 -6.14 9.88
CA ILE A 49 9.28 -4.71 9.74
C ILE A 49 8.34 -3.80 10.54
N ASP A 50 7.26 -4.35 11.09
CA ASP A 50 6.35 -3.65 11.98
C ASP A 50 7.00 -3.42 13.35
N ASN A 51 7.05 -2.14 13.73
CA ASN A 51 7.66 -1.64 14.97
C ASN A 51 6.61 -1.21 16.00
N GLY A 52 5.31 -1.41 15.72
CA GLY A 52 4.24 -1.09 16.66
C GLY A 52 4.05 -2.15 17.74
N ALA A 53 3.58 -1.70 18.91
CA ALA A 53 3.36 -2.57 20.08
C ALA A 53 2.31 -3.68 19.82
N ASP A 54 1.34 -3.42 18.95
CA ASP A 54 0.20 -4.31 18.65
C ASP A 54 0.38 -5.13 17.36
N LYS A 55 1.61 -5.27 16.84
CA LYS A 55 1.85 -5.87 15.51
C LYS A 55 1.32 -7.29 15.33
N ALA A 56 1.32 -8.12 16.38
CA ALA A 56 0.76 -9.46 16.31
C ALA A 56 -0.77 -9.45 16.10
N ARG A 57 -1.46 -8.43 16.62
CA ARG A 57 -2.91 -8.23 16.47
C ARG A 57 -3.27 -7.63 15.11
N LEU A 58 -2.37 -6.81 14.55
CA LEU A 58 -2.59 -6.07 13.31
C LEU A 58 -1.86 -6.68 12.09
N ASN A 59 -1.30 -7.88 12.20
CA ASN A 59 -0.60 -8.58 11.11
C ASN A 59 -1.55 -8.95 9.96
N ARG A 60 -1.84 -7.98 9.10
CA ARG A 60 -2.78 -8.12 8.00
C ARG A 60 -2.16 -7.57 6.74
N VAL A 61 -2.12 -8.44 5.73
CA VAL A 61 -1.91 -8.04 4.36
C VAL A 61 -3.19 -8.33 3.61
N GLU A 62 -3.82 -7.29 3.07
CA GLU A 62 -5.13 -7.36 2.43
C GLU A 62 -5.00 -7.06 0.95
N VAL A 63 -5.76 -7.80 0.12
CA VAL A 63 -5.88 -7.52 -1.31
C VAL A 63 -7.19 -6.79 -1.52
N VAL A 64 -7.14 -5.60 -2.11
CA VAL A 64 -8.31 -4.75 -2.32
C VAL A 64 -8.42 -4.35 -3.79
N ALA A 65 -9.54 -3.71 -4.15
CA ALA A 65 -9.82 -3.27 -5.52
C ALA A 65 -9.67 -4.42 -6.55
N SER A 66 -10.22 -5.59 -6.23
CA SER A 66 -10.23 -6.78 -7.11
C SER A 66 -8.83 -7.25 -7.54
N GLY A 67 -7.82 -7.12 -6.68
CA GLY A 67 -6.44 -7.52 -6.99
C GLY A 67 -5.53 -6.37 -7.41
N ARG A 68 -6.08 -5.17 -7.64
CA ARG A 68 -5.31 -4.00 -8.11
C ARG A 68 -4.47 -3.36 -7.02
N GLN A 69 -4.70 -3.68 -5.76
CA GLN A 69 -3.94 -3.11 -4.65
C GLN A 69 -3.69 -4.11 -3.53
N ILE A 70 -2.51 -3.98 -2.93
CA ILE A 70 -2.10 -4.70 -1.72
C ILE A 70 -1.91 -3.70 -0.58
N ASP A 71 -2.58 -3.95 0.54
CA ASP A 71 -2.49 -3.19 1.78
C ASP A 71 -1.63 -3.91 2.80
N LEU A 72 -0.59 -3.24 3.29
CA LEU A 72 0.26 -3.64 4.40
C LEU A 72 -0.25 -2.93 5.65
N LEU A 73 -1.12 -3.59 6.41
CA LEU A 73 -1.64 -3.02 7.66
C LEU A 73 -0.64 -3.32 8.78
N MET A 74 -0.21 -2.26 9.44
CA MET A 74 0.86 -2.26 10.44
C MET A 74 0.39 -1.59 11.73
N ALA A 75 0.94 -2.02 12.86
CA ALA A 75 0.75 -1.32 14.12
C ALA A 75 1.58 -0.03 14.20
N GLY A 76 2.73 0.02 13.53
CA GLY A 76 3.52 1.24 13.41
C GLY A 76 4.74 1.10 12.50
N GLY A 77 5.22 2.24 11.99
CA GLY A 77 6.43 2.32 11.16
C GLY A 77 6.15 2.34 9.67
N CYS A 78 4.92 2.69 9.26
CA CYS A 78 4.65 2.99 7.87
C CYS A 78 5.33 4.31 7.47
N ASP A 79 6.08 4.27 6.37
CA ASP A 79 6.78 5.40 5.77
C ASP A 79 6.80 5.23 4.24
N ASP A 80 7.37 6.21 3.53
CA ASP A 80 7.45 6.24 2.07
C ASP A 80 8.31 5.11 1.48
N LYS A 81 9.20 4.50 2.27
CA LYS A 81 10.08 3.40 1.83
C LYS A 81 9.52 2.03 2.19
N THR A 82 8.56 1.94 3.09
CA THR A 82 8.00 0.68 3.58
C THR A 82 7.42 -0.21 2.46
N PRO A 83 6.66 0.29 1.47
CA PRO A 83 6.21 -0.53 0.33
C PRO A 83 7.37 -1.17 -0.44
N THR A 84 8.36 -0.37 -0.83
CA THR A 84 9.56 -0.84 -1.57
C THR A 84 10.39 -1.81 -0.74
N ARG A 85 10.56 -1.54 0.56
CA ARG A 85 11.25 -2.42 1.49
C ARG A 85 10.55 -3.77 1.62
N ALA A 86 9.23 -3.80 1.77
CA ALA A 86 8.48 -5.04 1.90
C ALA A 86 8.48 -5.87 0.60
N VAL A 87 8.18 -5.22 -0.54
CA VAL A 87 7.93 -5.91 -1.81
C VAL A 87 9.23 -6.19 -2.58
N VAL A 88 10.04 -5.16 -2.81
CA VAL A 88 11.25 -5.29 -3.63
C VAL A 88 12.40 -5.87 -2.82
N GLN A 89 12.72 -5.27 -1.68
CA GLN A 89 13.94 -5.62 -0.94
C GLN A 89 13.81 -6.93 -0.16
N ARG A 90 12.62 -7.20 0.43
CA ARG A 90 12.40 -8.36 1.31
C ARG A 90 11.71 -9.52 0.60
N ALA A 91 10.68 -9.26 -0.21
CA ALA A 91 10.02 -10.31 -0.98
C ALA A 91 10.75 -10.64 -2.30
N GLY A 92 11.66 -9.78 -2.76
CA GLY A 92 12.40 -9.98 -4.01
C GLY A 92 11.52 -9.83 -5.26
N VAL A 93 10.40 -9.10 -5.15
CA VAL A 93 9.44 -8.93 -6.24
C VAL A 93 9.57 -7.51 -6.79
N PRO A 94 10.07 -7.32 -8.03
CA PRO A 94 10.16 -5.99 -8.63
C PRO A 94 8.77 -5.44 -8.94
N PHE A 95 8.56 -4.13 -8.87
CA PHE A 95 7.26 -3.53 -9.16
C PHE A 95 6.78 -3.77 -10.60
N ALA A 96 7.69 -3.91 -11.56
CA ALA A 96 7.36 -4.31 -12.93
C ALA A 96 6.60 -5.65 -12.99
N GLN A 97 6.91 -6.58 -12.07
CA GLN A 97 6.17 -7.84 -11.97
C GLN A 97 4.77 -7.63 -11.40
N LEU A 98 4.59 -6.70 -10.45
CA LEU A 98 3.26 -6.35 -9.95
C LEU A 98 2.39 -5.77 -11.07
N VAL A 99 2.94 -4.86 -11.87
CA VAL A 99 2.27 -4.26 -13.04
C VAL A 99 1.85 -5.34 -14.04
N SER A 100 2.70 -6.33 -14.34
CA SER A 100 2.35 -7.41 -15.28
C SER A 100 1.24 -8.33 -14.79
N HIS A 101 0.96 -8.36 -13.48
CA HIS A 101 -0.18 -9.05 -12.86
C HIS A 101 -1.33 -8.11 -12.49
N GLY A 102 -1.27 -6.86 -12.97
CA GLY A 102 -2.33 -5.88 -12.76
C GLY A 102 -2.44 -5.37 -11.32
N VAL A 103 -1.45 -5.58 -10.47
CA VAL A 103 -1.35 -4.94 -9.14
C VAL A 103 -0.73 -3.55 -9.36
N LEU A 104 -1.50 -2.49 -9.16
CA LEU A 104 -1.11 -1.12 -9.49
C LEU A 104 -0.58 -0.34 -8.29
N VAL A 105 -1.01 -0.69 -7.07
CA VAL A 105 -0.67 0.05 -5.85
C VAL A 105 -0.27 -0.89 -4.72
N VAL A 106 0.77 -0.50 -3.99
CA VAL A 106 1.09 -1.07 -2.68
C VAL A 106 0.96 0.03 -1.64
N ARG A 107 0.10 -0.16 -0.65
CA ARG A 107 -0.11 0.81 0.42
C ARG A 107 0.40 0.24 1.74
N CYS A 108 1.19 1.00 2.49
CA CYS A 108 1.31 0.74 3.93
C CYS A 108 0.34 1.65 4.70
N ASN A 109 -0.16 1.15 5.82
CA ASN A 109 -0.99 1.93 6.73
C ASN A 109 -0.70 1.55 8.18
N ASP A 110 -0.50 2.55 9.03
CA ASP A 110 -0.55 2.42 10.48
C ASP A 110 -1.54 3.42 11.10
N ALA A 111 -1.56 3.52 12.43
CA ALA A 111 -2.48 4.39 13.15
C ALA A 111 -2.30 5.90 12.88
N ARG A 112 -1.20 6.30 12.24
CA ARG A 112 -0.84 7.72 12.03
C ARG A 112 -0.67 8.05 10.56
N ILE A 113 -0.12 7.14 9.77
CA ILE A 113 0.33 7.37 8.39
C ILE A 113 -0.29 6.32 7.46
N GLN A 114 -0.62 6.74 6.25
CA GLN A 114 -0.75 5.83 5.11
C GLN A 114 0.15 6.33 3.98
N CYS A 115 0.89 5.43 3.35
CA CYS A 115 1.71 5.73 2.17
C CYS A 115 1.32 4.79 1.04
N LEU A 116 1.01 5.35 -0.13
CA LEU A 116 0.67 4.60 -1.32
C LEU A 116 1.82 4.74 -2.30
N GLN A 117 2.32 3.61 -2.77
CA GLN A 117 3.35 3.49 -3.79
C GLN A 117 2.69 3.02 -5.08
N SER A 118 2.82 3.82 -6.15
CA SER A 118 2.51 3.35 -7.49
C SER A 118 3.54 2.30 -7.92
N THR A 119 3.06 1.21 -8.51
CA THR A 119 3.93 0.17 -9.08
C THR A 119 4.33 0.49 -10.53
N ARG A 120 3.52 1.32 -11.21
CA ARG A 120 3.78 1.83 -12.57
C ARG A 120 4.90 2.86 -12.56
N ASP A 121 4.87 3.74 -11.57
CA ASP A 121 5.90 4.74 -11.31
C ASP A 121 6.43 4.55 -9.87
N PRO A 122 7.52 3.80 -9.68
CA PRO A 122 8.12 3.55 -8.38
C PRO A 122 8.55 4.79 -7.61
N ASP A 123 8.70 5.95 -8.26
CA ASP A 123 9.04 7.20 -7.58
C ASP A 123 7.79 7.98 -7.12
N ASP A 124 6.60 7.61 -7.61
CA ASP A 124 5.32 8.19 -7.21
C ASP A 124 4.80 7.57 -5.90
N VAL A 125 5.17 8.21 -4.80
CA VAL A 125 4.75 7.88 -3.44
C VAL A 125 3.94 9.01 -2.82
N LEU A 126 2.72 8.69 -2.38
CA LEU A 126 1.87 9.62 -1.65
C LEU A 126 1.69 9.16 -0.20
N CYS A 127 2.27 9.91 0.74
CA CYS A 127 2.05 9.74 2.18
C CYS A 127 1.07 10.78 2.74
N THR A 128 0.13 10.35 3.56
CA THR A 128 -0.84 11.21 4.25
C THR A 128 -1.08 10.73 5.68
N THR A 129 -1.74 11.55 6.48
CA THR A 129 -2.28 11.09 7.77
C THR A 129 -3.29 9.96 7.53
N ALA A 130 -3.20 8.89 8.31
CA ALA A 130 -4.15 7.79 8.26
C ALA A 130 -5.57 8.32 8.52
N PRO A 131 -6.59 7.86 7.78
CA PRO A 131 -7.97 8.29 8.00
C PRO A 131 -8.40 7.87 9.41
N ARG A 132 -8.80 8.83 10.25
CA ARG A 132 -9.38 8.50 11.56
C ARG A 132 -10.82 8.03 11.32
N HIS A 133 -11.07 6.73 11.47
CA HIS A 133 -12.44 6.27 11.68
C HIS A 133 -12.92 6.85 13.01
N LYS A 134 -13.93 7.72 12.95
CA LYS A 134 -14.72 8.13 14.12
C LYS A 134 -15.77 7.06 14.41
#